data_AF-A0A7V3H428-F1
#
_entry.id   AF-A0A7V3H428-F1
#
_cell.length_a   1.000
_cell.length_b   1.000
_cell.length_c   1.000
_cell.angle_alpha   90.00
_cell.angle_beta   90.00
_cell.angle_gamma   90.00
#
_symmetry.space_group_name_H-M   'P 1'
#
loop_
_entity.id
_entity.type
_entity.pdbx_description
1 polymer ?
#
loop_
_entity_poly.entity_id
_entity_poly.type
_entity_poly.pdbx_seq_one_letter_code
_entity_poly.pdbx_strand_id
1 'polypeptide(L)'
;MSPVSWCAGCTAASLTRRDVLRALAAATAAVLLPRPARAFTILSPSQEEEIGRSAHKEILERFGPLDSASLQAFVARVGQRLVEEAEYTGFEYRFTALDTPEVNAFALPGGFIYVTRGLLAEANSE
;
A
#
# COMPACT_ATOMS: atom_id res chain seq x y z
N MET A 1 -54.61 -41.23 35.31
CA MET A 1 -53.23 -41.63 35.62
C MET A 1 -52.65 -42.25 34.35
N SER A 2 -51.89 -41.47 33.58
CA SER A 2 -51.20 -41.92 32.36
C SER A 2 -49.85 -41.22 32.32
N PRO A 3 -48.71 -41.92 32.22
CA PRO A 3 -47.41 -41.26 32.15
C PRO A 3 -47.15 -40.88 30.70
N VAL A 4 -46.95 -39.59 30.43
CA VAL A 4 -46.50 -39.12 29.12
C VAL A 4 -44.97 -39.16 29.10
N SER A 5 -44.47 -39.96 28.18
CA SER A 5 -43.06 -40.23 27.87
C SER A 5 -42.28 -38.95 27.56
N TRP A 6 -41.14 -38.79 28.22
CA TRP A 6 -40.19 -37.70 27.99
C TRP A 6 -39.46 -37.88 26.66
N CYS A 7 -39.25 -36.76 25.95
CA CYS A 7 -38.63 -36.65 24.64
C CYS A 7 -37.31 -37.45 24.52
N ALA A 8 -37.30 -38.42 23.60
CA ALA A 8 -36.08 -38.91 22.97
C ALA A 8 -35.60 -37.87 21.94
N GLY A 9 -34.38 -37.35 22.10
CA GLY A 9 -33.80 -36.50 21.05
C GLY A 9 -32.66 -35.57 21.43
N CYS A 10 -31.89 -35.83 22.49
CA CYS A 10 -30.54 -35.25 22.59
C CYS A 10 -29.59 -36.11 21.73
N THR A 11 -29.56 -35.89 20.42
CA THR A 11 -28.42 -36.33 19.60
C THR A 11 -27.23 -35.46 19.98
N ALA A 12 -26.50 -35.88 21.02
CA ALA A 12 -25.17 -35.37 21.27
C ALA A 12 -24.33 -35.72 20.03
N ALA A 13 -24.08 -34.74 19.17
CA ALA A 13 -23.18 -34.90 18.04
C ALA A 13 -21.83 -35.33 18.60
N SER A 14 -21.45 -36.59 18.37
CA SER A 14 -20.17 -37.10 18.82
C SER A 14 -19.09 -36.56 17.89
N LEU A 15 -18.32 -35.60 18.39
CA LEU A 15 -17.14 -35.08 17.70
C LEU A 15 -16.14 -36.23 17.50
N THR A 16 -15.88 -36.60 16.26
CA THR A 16 -14.90 -37.63 15.97
C THR A 16 -13.49 -37.04 16.00
N ARG A 17 -12.47 -37.90 16.18
CA ARG A 17 -11.06 -37.48 16.10
C ARG A 17 -10.74 -36.73 14.80
N ARG A 18 -11.43 -37.05 13.70
CA ARG A 18 -11.28 -36.36 12.41
C ARG A 18 -11.82 -34.93 12.46
N ASP A 19 -12.91 -34.70 13.17
CA ASP A 19 -13.51 -33.36 13.30
C ASP A 19 -12.63 -32.46 14.17
N VAL A 20 -12.05 -33.01 15.24
CA VAL A 20 -11.07 -32.30 16.07
C VAL A 20 -9.80 -31.97 15.28
N LEU A 21 -9.29 -32.92 14.48
CA LEU A 21 -8.10 -32.69 13.65
C LEU A 21 -8.33 -31.65 12.55
N ARG A 22 -9.51 -31.65 11.90
CA ARG A 22 -9.89 -30.63 10.92
C ARG A 22 -10.03 -29.25 11.55
N ALA A 23 -10.63 -29.16 12.72
CA ALA A 23 -10.76 -27.90 13.46
C ALA A 23 -9.39 -27.33 13.86
N LEU A 24 -8.46 -28.17 14.34
CA LEU A 24 -7.10 -27.76 14.68
C LEU A 24 -6.31 -27.29 13.46
N ALA A 25 -6.42 -27.99 12.32
CA ALA A 25 -5.77 -27.60 11.06
C ALA A 25 -6.31 -26.27 10.50
N ALA A 26 -7.63 -26.06 10.56
CA ALA A 26 -8.24 -24.80 10.13
C ALA A 26 -7.84 -23.62 11.03
N ALA A 27 -7.78 -23.84 12.36
CA ALA A 27 -7.35 -22.82 13.31
C ALA A 27 -5.87 -22.42 13.13
N THR A 28 -4.99 -23.38 12.83
CA THR A 28 -3.58 -23.09 12.55
C THR A 28 -3.40 -22.34 11.23
N ALA A 29 -4.16 -22.67 10.18
CA ALA A 29 -4.12 -21.95 8.91
C ALA A 29 -4.54 -20.47 9.06
N ALA A 30 -5.57 -20.18 9.86
CA ALA A 30 -6.05 -18.82 10.07
C ALA A 30 -5.08 -17.90 10.85
N VAL A 31 -4.15 -18.48 11.63
CA VAL A 31 -3.12 -17.74 12.38
C VAL A 31 -1.87 -17.47 11.53
N LEU A 32 -1.54 -18.38 10.61
CA LEU A 32 -0.32 -18.32 9.81
C LEU A 32 -0.46 -17.57 8.50
N LEU A 33 -1.69 -17.34 8.02
CA LEU A 33 -1.92 -16.53 6.83
C LEU A 33 -1.61 -15.06 7.12
N PRO A 34 -0.83 -14.37 6.26
CA PRO A 34 -0.63 -12.93 6.39
C PRO A 34 -1.99 -12.23 6.33
N ARG A 35 -2.31 -11.48 7.38
CA ARG A 35 -3.50 -10.63 7.36
C ARG A 35 -3.22 -9.44 6.44
N PRO A 36 -4.11 -9.09 5.51
CA PRO A 36 -3.93 -7.87 4.73
C PRO A 36 -3.90 -6.69 5.71
N ALA A 37 -2.77 -5.98 5.74
CA ALA A 37 -2.65 -4.77 6.52
C ALA A 37 -3.62 -3.74 5.92
N ARG A 38 -4.70 -3.42 6.62
CA ARG A 38 -5.53 -2.27 6.27
C ARG A 38 -4.79 -1.03 6.76
N ALA A 39 -4.18 -0.29 5.83
CA ALA A 39 -3.77 1.07 6.09
C ALA A 39 -5.03 1.89 6.37
N PHE A 40 -5.15 2.43 7.59
CA PHE A 40 -6.20 3.39 7.90
C PHE A 40 -5.74 4.75 7.39
N THR A 41 -6.24 5.19 6.24
CA THR A 41 -6.05 6.56 5.75
C THR A 41 -7.03 7.49 6.45
N ILE A 42 -6.50 8.56 7.05
CA ILE A 42 -7.30 9.59 7.75
C ILE A 42 -7.90 10.58 6.74
N LEU A 43 -7.33 10.68 5.55
CA LEU A 43 -7.70 11.62 4.49
C LEU A 43 -8.50 10.92 3.39
N SER A 44 -9.45 11.63 2.78
CA SER A 44 -10.06 11.17 1.53
C SER A 44 -9.08 11.35 0.36
N PRO A 45 -9.19 10.56 -0.72
CA PRO A 45 -8.32 10.71 -1.89
C PRO A 45 -8.29 12.14 -2.47
N SER A 46 -9.46 12.81 -2.49
CA SER A 46 -9.58 14.20 -2.94
C SER A 46 -8.87 15.20 -2.01
N GLN A 47 -8.85 14.96 -0.70
CA GLN A 47 -8.11 15.79 0.25
C GLN A 47 -6.61 15.60 0.08
N GLU A 48 -6.16 14.36 -0.11
CA GLU A 48 -4.75 14.07 -0.39
C GLU A 48 -4.26 14.77 -1.65
N GLU A 49 -5.05 14.72 -2.73
CA GLU A 49 -4.69 15.41 -3.98
C GLU A 49 -4.60 16.92 -3.81
N GLU A 50 -5.54 17.54 -3.10
CA GLU A 50 -5.52 18.99 -2.89
C GLU A 50 -4.31 19.43 -2.05
N ILE A 51 -4.01 18.71 -0.97
CA ILE A 51 -2.83 18.95 -0.14
C ILE A 51 -1.55 18.77 -0.98
N GLY A 52 -1.48 17.67 -1.74
CA GLY A 52 -0.36 17.37 -2.63
C GLY A 52 -0.12 18.47 -3.67
N ARG A 53 -1.19 18.97 -4.30
CA ARG A 53 -1.10 20.04 -5.31
C ARG A 53 -0.63 21.36 -4.71
N SER A 54 -1.09 21.71 -3.51
CA SER A 54 -0.63 22.91 -2.80
C SER A 54 0.87 22.80 -2.46
N ALA A 55 1.27 21.68 -1.84
CA ALA A 55 2.65 21.43 -1.48
C ALA A 55 3.57 21.29 -2.71
N HIS A 56 3.09 20.75 -3.83
CA HIS A 56 3.84 20.70 -5.09
C HIS A 56 4.30 22.08 -5.55
N LYS A 57 3.44 23.09 -5.45
CA LYS A 57 3.80 24.47 -5.78
C LYS A 57 4.93 24.98 -4.88
N GLU A 58 4.82 24.77 -3.57
CA GLU A 58 5.86 25.17 -2.61
C GLU A 58 7.20 24.48 -2.89
N ILE A 59 7.17 23.18 -3.22
CA ILE A 59 8.38 22.41 -3.55
C ILE A 59 9.04 22.96 -4.82
N LEU A 60 8.27 23.25 -5.87
CA LEU A 60 8.80 23.83 -7.10
C LEU A 60 9.35 25.24 -6.89
N GLU A 61 8.70 26.05 -6.04
CA GLU A 61 9.19 27.38 -5.66
C GLU A 61 10.51 27.30 -4.87
N ARG A 62 10.65 26.31 -3.99
CA ARG A 62 11.85 26.16 -3.13
C ARG A 62 13.05 25.58 -3.88
N PHE A 63 12.85 24.51 -4.65
CA PHE A 63 13.96 23.74 -5.23
C PHE A 63 14.09 23.87 -6.74
N GLY A 64 13.02 24.28 -7.44
CA GLY A 64 12.98 24.30 -8.89
C GLY A 64 12.98 22.90 -9.53
N PRO A 65 12.30 22.74 -10.68
CA PRO A 65 12.45 21.53 -11.46
C PRO A 65 13.85 21.47 -12.08
N LEU A 66 14.40 20.27 -12.21
CA LEU A 66 15.65 20.06 -12.94
C LEU A 66 15.44 20.37 -14.43
N ASP A 67 16.25 21.28 -14.97
CA ASP A 67 16.23 21.71 -16.37
C ASP A 67 16.90 20.68 -17.29
N SER A 68 16.27 19.52 -17.41
CA SER A 68 16.72 18.45 -18.31
C SER A 68 15.56 17.55 -18.68
N ALA A 69 15.03 17.73 -19.90
CA ALA A 69 13.93 16.92 -20.40
C ALA A 69 14.28 15.42 -20.43
N SER A 70 15.55 15.08 -20.71
CA SER A 70 16.00 13.68 -20.74
C SER A 70 15.99 13.04 -19.35
N LEU A 71 16.44 13.77 -18.32
CA LEU A 71 16.43 13.27 -16.94
C LEU A 71 15.02 13.25 -16.35
N GLN A 72 14.18 14.25 -16.64
CA GLN A 72 12.76 14.21 -16.26
C GLN A 72 12.08 12.97 -16.86
N ALA A 73 12.28 12.71 -18.15
CA ALA A 73 11.76 11.53 -18.81
C ALA A 73 12.34 10.23 -18.25
N PHE A 74 13.61 10.20 -17.86
CA PHE A 74 14.22 9.03 -17.24
C PHE A 74 13.55 8.67 -15.92
N VAL A 75 13.44 9.63 -15.00
CA VAL A 75 12.80 9.40 -13.69
C VAL A 75 11.34 9.00 -13.86
N ALA A 76 10.61 9.64 -14.79
CA ALA A 76 9.24 9.28 -15.08
C ALA A 76 9.09 7.85 -15.62
N ARG A 77 9.97 7.40 -16.53
CA ARG A 77 9.94 6.03 -17.06
C ARG A 77 10.23 4.99 -15.98
N VAL A 78 11.27 5.21 -15.17
CA VAL A 78 11.62 4.31 -14.08
C VAL A 78 10.48 4.23 -13.07
N GLY A 79 9.97 5.39 -12.66
CA GLY A 79 8.85 5.49 -11.74
C GLY A 79 7.60 4.78 -12.24
N GLN A 80 7.26 4.94 -13.52
CA GLN A 80 6.10 4.29 -14.11
C GLN A 80 6.21 2.76 -14.11
N ARG A 81 7.40 2.21 -14.40
CA ARG A 81 7.67 0.76 -14.30
C ARG A 81 7.47 0.23 -12.88
N LEU A 82 7.78 1.03 -11.86
CA LEU A 82 7.56 0.65 -10.46
C LEU A 82 6.07 0.68 -10.09
N VAL A 83 5.31 1.64 -10.63
CA VAL A 83 3.86 1.75 -10.40
C VAL A 83 3.10 0.59 -11.01
N GLU A 84 3.55 0.03 -12.13
CA GLU A 84 2.94 -1.14 -12.77
C GLU A 84 2.91 -2.38 -11.85
N GLU A 85 3.90 -2.51 -10.97
CA GLU A 85 4.01 -3.61 -10.00
C GLU A 85 3.46 -3.23 -8.61
N ALA A 86 2.96 -2.01 -8.44
CA ALA A 86 2.47 -1.54 -7.14
C ALA A 86 1.09 -2.13 -6.80
N GLU A 87 0.92 -2.57 -5.56
CA GLU A 87 -0.36 -3.10 -5.07
C GLU A 87 -1.48 -2.05 -5.01
N TYR A 88 -1.11 -0.77 -4.91
CA TYR A 88 -2.05 0.34 -4.81
C TYR A 88 -1.85 1.33 -5.95
N THR A 89 -2.85 1.44 -6.82
CA THR A 89 -2.84 2.31 -8.00
C THR A 89 -3.92 3.40 -7.92
N GLY A 90 -4.37 3.73 -6.71
CA GLY A 90 -5.45 4.69 -6.46
C GLY A 90 -5.09 6.16 -6.73
N PHE A 91 -3.84 6.46 -7.10
CA PHE A 91 -3.36 7.79 -7.41
C PHE A 91 -2.76 7.86 -8.81
N GLU A 92 -2.83 9.05 -9.41
CA GLU A 92 -2.02 9.38 -10.58
C GLU A 92 -0.62 9.79 -10.09
N TYR A 93 0.35 8.89 -10.26
CA TYR A 93 1.73 9.13 -9.84
C TYR A 93 2.44 10.10 -10.78
N ARG A 94 3.08 11.11 -10.20
CA ARG A 94 3.79 12.18 -10.93
C ARG A 94 5.20 12.28 -10.40
N PHE A 95 6.17 11.92 -11.22
CA PHE A 95 7.58 11.93 -10.86
C PHE A 95 8.24 13.21 -11.36
N THR A 96 8.94 13.92 -10.47
CA THR A 96 9.63 15.18 -10.79
C THR A 96 11.06 15.13 -10.28
N ALA A 97 12.02 15.39 -11.17
CA ALA A 97 13.40 15.63 -10.76
C ALA A 97 13.58 17.08 -10.30
N LEU A 98 14.22 17.30 -9.14
CA LEU A 98 14.47 18.62 -8.54
C LEU A 98 15.93 19.04 -8.69
N ASP A 99 16.16 20.35 -8.89
CA ASP A 99 17.50 20.90 -9.04
C ASP A 99 18.16 21.24 -7.69
N THR A 100 18.42 20.20 -6.89
CA THR A 100 19.17 20.34 -5.63
C THR A 100 20.29 19.30 -5.53
N PRO A 101 21.48 19.69 -5.02
CA PRO A 101 22.59 18.75 -4.81
C PRO A 101 22.37 17.83 -3.60
N GLU A 102 21.32 18.05 -2.80
CA GLU A 102 20.97 17.15 -1.71
C GLU A 102 20.70 15.74 -2.24
N VAL A 103 21.11 14.71 -1.49
CA VAL A 103 20.85 13.32 -1.84
C VAL A 103 19.55 12.90 -1.14
N ASN A 104 18.42 12.99 -1.84
CA ASN A 104 17.10 12.73 -1.24
C ASN A 104 16.05 12.29 -2.28
N ALA A 105 15.01 11.62 -1.80
CA ALA A 105 13.78 11.35 -2.53
C ALA A 105 12.61 11.31 -1.54
N PHE A 106 11.50 11.94 -1.89
CA PHE A 106 10.33 12.01 -1.02
C PHE A 106 9.03 12.04 -1.82
N ALA A 107 7.93 11.68 -1.18
CA ALA A 107 6.60 11.66 -1.77
C ALA A 107 5.65 12.56 -0.96
N LEU A 108 4.73 13.22 -1.67
CA LEU A 108 3.63 13.97 -1.08
C LEU A 108 2.31 13.21 -1.28
N PRO A 109 1.27 13.54 -0.48
CA PRO A 109 -0.08 13.02 -0.70
C PRO A 109 -0.57 13.24 -2.13
N GLY A 110 -1.42 12.36 -2.64
CA GLY A 110 -1.96 12.47 -3.99
C GLY A 110 -1.00 12.08 -5.13
N GLY A 111 0.08 11.36 -4.83
CA GLY A 111 0.92 10.70 -5.83
C GLY A 111 2.09 11.53 -6.39
N PHE A 112 2.44 12.67 -5.77
CA PHE A 112 3.60 13.45 -6.22
C PHE A 112 4.89 12.88 -5.63
N ILE A 113 5.84 12.51 -6.48
CA ILE A 113 7.11 11.91 -6.10
C ILE A 113 8.25 12.77 -6.62
N TYR A 114 9.24 13.03 -5.77
CA TYR A 114 10.40 13.86 -6.07
C TYR A 114 11.69 13.09 -5.89
N VAL A 115 12.60 13.32 -6.84
CA VAL A 115 13.95 12.77 -6.84
C VAL A 115 14.91 13.93 -7.05
N THR A 116 15.95 14.06 -6.24
CA THR A 116 16.88 15.17 -6.36
C THR A 116 18.01 14.86 -7.34
N ARG A 117 18.58 15.91 -7.95
CA ARG A 117 19.79 15.77 -8.78
C ARG A 117 20.95 15.15 -8.01
N GLY A 118 21.11 15.47 -6.73
CA GLY A 118 22.13 14.84 -5.88
C GLY A 118 21.97 13.32 -5.82
N LEU A 119 20.75 12.81 -5.63
CA LEU A 119 20.50 11.37 -5.62
C LEU A 119 20.77 10.72 -6.99
N LEU A 120 20.40 11.40 -8.08
CA LEU A 120 20.68 10.90 -9.44
C LEU A 120 22.18 10.83 -9.73
N ALA A 121 22.99 11.72 -9.17
CA ALA A 121 24.44 11.71 -9.35
C ALA A 121 25.14 10.57 -8.60
N GLU A 122 24.57 10.13 -7.47
CA GLU A 122 25.10 9.01 -6.67
C GLU A 122 24.64 7.64 -7.19
N ALA A 123 23.60 7.59 -8.02
CA ALA A 123 23.11 6.36 -8.61
C ALA A 123 24.08 5.81 -9.67
N ASN A 124 24.63 4.63 -9.44
CA ASN A 124 25.62 4.00 -10.33
C ASN A 124 25.00 3.07 -11.38
N SER A 125 23.75 2.64 -11.19
CA SER A 125 23.01 1.75 -12.09
C SER A 125 21.50 1.98 -11.97
N GLU A 126 20.77 1.61 -13.02
CA GLU A 126 19.30 1.46 -13.02
C GLU A 126 18.90 0.03 -12.63
#